data_AF-A0AA36IBF6-F1
#
_entry.id   AF-A0AA36IBF6-F1
#
_cell.length_a   1.000
_cell.length_b   1.000
_cell.length_c   1.000
_cell.angle_alpha   90.00
_cell.angle_beta   90.00
_cell.angle_gamma   90.00
#
_symmetry.space_group_name_H-M   'P 1'
#
loop_
_entity.id
_entity.type
_entity.pdbx_description
1 polymer ?
#
loop_
_entity_poly.entity_id
_entity_poly.type
_entity_poly.pdbx_seq_one_letter_code
_entity_poly.pdbx_strand_id
1 'polypeptide(L)'
;RVLAPVLRNEAPAAAGGGVQADEAPCGEAMRAVSFVLAVLAASGKDSTHKLQEVSRAGNGSAPVPFEDLEPFGRENKAQALTEAAIKESNKMVDQIEKAEVAETKRSVFRALTRLRGAALQSFDGIAKTQESNIDTYTQNSSYRERHPVKHLASEEQDVSKWAFPTNAD
;
A
#
# COMPACT_ATOMS: atom_id res chain seq x y z
N ARG A 1 -27.55 32.26 -44.15
CA ARG A 1 -28.59 31.19 -44.21
C ARG A 1 -27.93 29.93 -43.68
N VAL A 2 -28.36 29.25 -42.63
CA VAL A 2 -29.41 29.41 -41.60
C VAL A 2 -28.92 28.50 -40.47
N LEU A 3 -28.90 29.02 -39.24
CA LEU A 3 -29.25 28.42 -37.93
C LEU A 3 -29.21 26.88 -37.75
N ALA A 4 -28.81 26.29 -36.63
CA ALA A 4 -28.45 26.76 -35.30
C ALA A 4 -27.93 25.56 -34.44
N PRO A 5 -27.33 25.82 -33.26
CA PRO A 5 -26.71 24.86 -32.34
C PRO A 5 -27.61 24.48 -31.14
N VAL A 6 -27.38 23.32 -30.54
CA VAL A 6 -28.07 22.73 -29.36
C VAL A 6 -27.07 21.73 -28.75
N LEU A 7 -26.53 21.76 -27.52
CA LEU A 7 -26.74 22.50 -26.29
C LEU A 7 -25.42 22.64 -25.53
N ARG A 8 -25.17 23.83 -24.97
CA ARG A 8 -24.34 23.98 -23.77
C ARG A 8 -25.12 23.43 -22.59
N ASN A 9 -24.48 22.61 -21.77
CA ASN A 9 -24.73 22.62 -20.33
C ASN A 9 -23.46 23.13 -19.66
N GLU A 10 -23.61 24.27 -19.02
CA GLU A 10 -22.66 24.88 -18.10
C GLU A 10 -22.46 23.93 -16.89
N ALA A 11 -21.22 23.70 -16.51
CA ALA A 11 -20.88 23.19 -15.18
C ALA A 11 -19.72 24.05 -14.62
N PRO A 12 -19.86 24.58 -13.39
CA PRO A 12 -18.93 25.56 -12.84
C PRO A 12 -17.70 24.93 -12.20
N ALA A 13 -16.69 25.78 -12.04
CA ALA A 13 -15.39 25.58 -11.41
C ALA A 13 -15.37 24.74 -10.11
N ALA A 14 -14.32 23.94 -9.94
CA ALA A 14 -13.74 23.66 -8.63
C ALA A 14 -12.27 23.21 -8.76
N ALA A 15 -11.47 23.71 -7.83
CA ALA A 15 -10.03 23.59 -7.71
C ALA A 15 -9.54 22.16 -7.42
N GLY A 16 -8.21 21.98 -7.47
CA GLY A 16 -7.49 20.72 -7.36
C GLY A 16 -7.97 19.79 -6.25
N GLY A 17 -8.19 18.52 -6.63
CA GLY A 17 -8.41 17.40 -5.74
C GLY A 17 -7.19 16.49 -5.76
N GLY A 18 -6.62 16.23 -4.60
CA GLY A 18 -5.54 15.27 -4.40
C GLY A 18 -5.92 13.88 -4.89
N VAL A 19 -4.92 13.15 -5.37
CA VAL A 19 -5.03 11.75 -5.77
C VAL A 19 -5.53 10.95 -4.57
N GLN A 20 -6.79 10.52 -4.66
CA GLN A 20 -7.42 9.59 -3.74
C GLN A 20 -6.52 8.35 -3.64
N ALA A 21 -5.80 8.23 -2.52
CA ALA A 21 -5.26 6.96 -2.11
C ALA A 21 -6.46 6.07 -1.79
N ASP A 22 -6.66 5.05 -2.61
CA ASP A 22 -7.66 4.02 -2.39
C ASP A 22 -7.45 3.44 -0.98
N GLU A 23 -8.35 3.82 -0.10
CA GLU A 23 -8.38 3.48 1.31
C GLU A 23 -8.81 2.03 1.39
N ALA A 24 -7.92 1.16 1.86
CA ALA A 24 -8.22 -0.24 2.11
C ALA A 24 -9.55 -0.39 2.88
N PRO A 25 -10.38 -1.40 2.58
CA PRO A 25 -11.74 -1.48 3.09
C PRO A 25 -11.76 -1.60 4.62
N CYS A 26 -12.02 -0.48 5.29
CA CYS A 26 -12.28 -0.40 6.74
C CYS A 26 -13.61 -1.06 7.16
N GLY A 27 -14.37 -1.64 6.22
CA GLY A 27 -15.66 -2.30 6.47
C GLY A 27 -15.57 -3.70 7.09
N GLU A 28 -14.53 -4.48 6.80
CA GLU A 28 -14.36 -5.82 7.39
C GLU A 28 -13.69 -5.79 8.77
N ALA A 29 -12.85 -4.78 9.03
CA ALA A 29 -12.22 -4.60 10.33
C ALA A 29 -13.24 -4.27 11.44
N MET A 30 -14.34 -3.58 11.11
CA MET A 30 -15.37 -3.21 12.09
C MET A 30 -16.26 -4.40 12.51
N ARG A 31 -16.41 -5.42 11.63
CA ARG A 31 -17.07 -6.69 11.95
C ARG A 31 -16.19 -7.61 12.81
N ALA A 32 -14.87 -7.60 12.60
CA ALA A 32 -13.93 -8.36 13.42
C ALA A 32 -13.83 -7.79 14.86
N VAL A 33 -13.86 -6.46 15.02
CA VAL A 33 -13.85 -5.81 16.34
C VAL A 33 -15.17 -6.06 17.10
N SER A 34 -16.31 -6.10 16.42
CA SER A 34 -17.60 -6.43 17.04
C SER A 34 -17.72 -7.91 17.41
N PHE A 35 -17.06 -8.83 16.68
CA PHE A 35 -16.96 -10.23 17.06
C PHE A 35 -16.03 -10.45 18.27
N VAL A 36 -14.90 -9.73 18.34
CA VAL A 36 -13.99 -9.77 19.50
C VAL A 36 -14.65 -9.17 20.74
N LEU A 37 -15.42 -8.09 20.61
CA LEU A 37 -16.20 -7.50 21.72
C LEU A 37 -17.35 -8.41 22.18
N ALA A 38 -18.00 -9.14 21.26
CA ALA A 38 -19.04 -10.11 21.58
C ALA A 38 -18.51 -11.40 22.22
N VAL A 39 -17.32 -11.89 21.79
CA VAL A 39 -16.65 -13.04 22.41
C VAL A 39 -16.13 -12.69 23.82
N LEU A 40 -15.70 -11.45 24.04
CA LEU A 40 -15.33 -10.96 25.36
C LEU A 40 -16.56 -10.79 26.28
N ALA A 41 -17.74 -10.49 25.73
CA ALA A 41 -19.00 -10.42 26.48
C ALA A 41 -19.65 -11.80 26.74
N ALA A 42 -19.36 -12.82 25.91
CA ALA A 42 -19.89 -14.17 26.05
C ALA A 42 -19.07 -15.06 27.01
N SER A 43 -17.80 -14.73 27.28
CA SER A 43 -16.97 -15.44 28.27
C SER A 43 -17.18 -14.94 29.72
N GLY A 44 -18.39 -14.46 30.02
CA GLY A 44 -18.82 -13.97 31.34
C GLY A 44 -19.59 -14.98 32.19
N LYS A 45 -19.46 -16.29 31.90
CA LYS A 45 -20.08 -17.36 32.69
C LYS A 45 -19.12 -18.53 32.81
N ASP A 46 -18.38 -18.56 33.92
CA ASP A 46 -18.15 -19.75 34.73
C ASP A 46 -17.19 -19.38 35.87
N SER A 47 -17.75 -18.78 36.92
CA SER A 47 -17.25 -18.82 38.30
C SER A 47 -18.23 -18.06 39.18
N THR A 48 -19.43 -18.63 39.36
CA THR A 48 -20.28 -18.29 40.50
C THR A 48 -19.59 -18.78 41.77
N HIS A 49 -18.62 -18.00 42.26
CA HIS A 49 -18.25 -18.10 43.67
C HIS A 49 -19.49 -17.66 44.47
N LYS A 50 -20.04 -18.60 45.25
CA LYS A 50 -21.16 -18.38 46.16
C LYS A 50 -20.84 -17.21 47.09
N LEU A 51 -21.52 -16.08 46.89
CA LEU A 51 -21.65 -15.06 47.92
C LEU A 51 -22.83 -15.49 48.81
N GLN A 52 -22.50 -16.18 49.90
CA GLN A 52 -23.45 -16.51 50.95
C GLN A 52 -23.67 -15.26 51.79
N GLU A 53 -24.89 -14.73 51.67
CA GLU A 53 -25.45 -13.69 52.52
C GLU A 53 -25.54 -14.21 53.97
N VAL A 54 -24.75 -13.64 54.89
CA VAL A 54 -24.94 -13.78 56.34
C VAL A 54 -25.56 -12.48 56.83
N SER A 55 -26.87 -12.51 57.01
CA SER A 55 -27.60 -11.44 57.68
C SER A 55 -27.60 -11.69 59.20
N ARG A 56 -27.40 -10.58 59.92
CA ARG A 56 -28.00 -10.21 61.22
C ARG A 56 -27.05 -10.09 62.42
N ALA A 57 -26.69 -8.83 62.67
CA ALA A 57 -26.59 -8.13 63.95
C ALA A 57 -26.06 -8.90 65.17
N GLY A 58 -24.76 -8.72 65.44
CA GLY A 58 -24.11 -9.00 66.72
C GLY A 58 -22.80 -8.23 66.83
N ASN A 59 -22.77 -7.26 67.73
CA ASN A 59 -21.67 -6.39 68.19
C ASN A 59 -20.21 -6.87 67.88
N GLY A 60 -19.44 -6.04 67.15
CA GLY A 60 -17.97 -6.06 67.11
C GLY A 60 -17.32 -6.42 65.77
N SER A 61 -16.66 -5.42 65.15
CA SER A 61 -15.70 -5.51 64.02
C SER A 61 -16.21 -6.06 62.68
N ALA A 62 -16.21 -5.21 61.65
CA ALA A 62 -16.42 -5.63 60.27
C ALA A 62 -15.31 -6.63 59.84
N PRO A 63 -15.63 -7.75 59.16
CA PRO A 63 -14.63 -8.64 58.60
C PRO A 63 -13.97 -7.92 57.44
N VAL A 64 -12.72 -7.53 57.63
CA VAL A 64 -11.90 -7.01 56.54
C VAL A 64 -11.66 -8.15 55.54
N PRO A 65 -11.67 -7.90 54.21
CA PRO A 65 -11.59 -8.92 53.16
C PRO A 65 -10.19 -9.53 53.01
N PHE A 66 -9.55 -9.88 54.12
CA PHE A 66 -8.18 -10.38 54.21
C PHE A 66 -8.09 -11.68 55.02
N GLU A 67 -9.21 -12.23 55.49
CA GLU A 67 -9.25 -13.44 56.32
C GLU A 67 -8.80 -14.73 55.59
N ASP A 68 -8.73 -14.71 54.25
CA ASP A 68 -8.30 -15.84 53.41
C ASP A 68 -6.95 -15.58 52.70
N LEU A 69 -6.22 -14.55 53.13
CA LEU A 69 -4.87 -14.29 52.62
C LEU A 69 -3.84 -15.04 53.46
N GLU A 70 -3.02 -15.85 52.79
CA GLU A 70 -1.78 -16.36 53.39
C GLU A 70 -0.95 -15.18 53.94
N PRO A 71 -0.47 -15.25 55.19
CA PRO A 71 0.33 -14.19 55.77
C PRO A 71 1.60 -13.96 54.95
N PHE A 72 1.88 -12.70 54.63
CA PHE A 72 3.10 -12.29 53.92
C PHE A 72 4.35 -12.84 54.61
N GLY A 73 5.35 -13.26 53.83
CA GLY A 73 6.63 -13.75 54.35
C GLY A 73 6.82 -15.27 54.34
N ARG A 74 5.90 -16.04 53.73
CA ARG A 74 6.18 -17.44 53.34
C ARG A 74 7.06 -17.43 52.08
N GLU A 75 8.27 -17.96 52.18
CA GLU A 75 9.25 -18.04 51.06
C GLU A 75 8.65 -18.69 49.80
N ASN A 76 7.86 -19.76 49.97
CA ASN A 76 7.21 -20.47 48.85
C ASN A 76 6.28 -19.57 48.02
N LYS A 77 5.53 -18.65 48.66
CA LYS A 77 4.63 -17.72 47.97
C LYS A 77 5.41 -16.62 47.26
N ALA A 78 6.47 -16.11 47.90
CA ALA A 78 7.37 -15.15 47.30
C ALA A 78 8.05 -15.74 46.06
N GLN A 79 8.55 -16.98 46.15
CA GLN A 79 9.15 -17.70 45.03
C GLN A 79 8.15 -17.93 43.90
N ALA A 80 6.92 -18.37 44.20
CA ALA A 80 5.87 -18.56 43.20
C ALA A 80 5.52 -17.25 42.47
N LEU A 81 5.48 -16.12 43.19
CA LEU A 81 5.25 -14.80 42.58
C LEU A 81 6.43 -14.36 41.72
N THR A 82 7.67 -14.64 42.14
CA THR A 82 8.86 -14.36 41.33
C THR A 82 8.87 -15.20 40.05
N GLU A 83 8.58 -16.49 40.14
CA GLU A 83 8.47 -17.37 38.98
C GLU A 83 7.33 -16.94 38.04
N ALA A 84 6.19 -16.50 38.58
CA ALA A 84 5.09 -15.96 37.80
C ALA A 84 5.48 -14.66 37.07
N ALA A 85 6.16 -13.74 37.76
CA ALA A 85 6.64 -12.48 37.18
C ALA A 85 7.68 -12.70 36.07
N ILE A 86 8.57 -13.67 36.24
CA ILE A 86 9.55 -14.06 35.21
C ILE A 86 8.82 -14.63 33.98
N LYS A 87 7.85 -15.54 34.18
CA LYS A 87 7.05 -16.12 33.09
C LYS A 87 6.26 -15.06 32.33
N GLU A 88 5.65 -14.11 33.03
CA GLU A 88 4.93 -12.99 32.42
C GLU A 88 5.87 -12.09 31.62
N SER A 89 7.05 -11.79 32.16
CA SER A 89 8.08 -10.98 31.47
C SER A 89 8.58 -11.65 30.20
N ASN A 90 8.87 -12.96 30.22
CA ASN A 90 9.27 -13.71 29.03
C ASN A 90 8.16 -13.71 27.98
N LYS A 91 6.90 -13.87 28.40
CA LYS A 91 5.75 -13.82 27.48
C LYS A 91 5.61 -12.44 26.81
N MET A 92 5.89 -11.36 27.51
CA MET A 92 5.90 -10.02 26.92
C MET A 92 7.01 -9.88 25.87
N VAL A 93 8.20 -10.45 26.13
CA VAL A 93 9.31 -10.46 25.17
C VAL A 93 8.93 -11.25 23.90
N ASP A 94 8.37 -12.45 24.04
CA ASP A 94 7.91 -13.26 22.90
C ASP A 94 6.89 -12.50 22.03
N GLN A 95 6.01 -11.72 22.66
CA GLN A 95 5.02 -10.90 21.94
C GLN A 95 5.68 -9.75 21.18
N ILE A 96 6.66 -9.07 21.79
CA ILE A 96 7.40 -7.98 21.16
C ILE A 96 8.19 -8.50 19.96
N GLU A 97 8.90 -9.62 20.11
CA GLU A 97 9.67 -10.21 19.01
C GLU A 97 8.75 -10.63 17.84
N LYS A 98 7.61 -11.24 18.14
CA LYS A 98 6.62 -11.60 17.11
C LYS A 98 6.00 -10.37 16.45
N ALA A 99 5.76 -9.31 17.22
CA ALA A 99 5.22 -8.05 16.71
C ALA A 99 6.23 -7.34 15.79
N GLU A 100 7.50 -7.30 16.16
CA GLU A 100 8.57 -6.69 15.36
C GLU A 100 8.74 -7.41 14.01
N VAL A 101 8.76 -8.75 14.00
CA VAL A 101 8.83 -9.53 12.77
C VAL A 101 7.62 -9.26 11.86
N ALA A 102 6.44 -9.04 12.45
CA ALA A 102 5.25 -8.70 11.67
C ALA A 102 5.32 -7.27 11.11
N GLU A 103 5.83 -6.31 11.88
CA GLU A 103 5.95 -4.91 11.47
C GLU A 103 7.00 -4.72 10.38
N THR A 104 8.18 -5.32 10.52
CA THR A 104 9.24 -5.27 9.51
C THR A 104 8.79 -5.84 8.17
N LYS A 105 8.10 -6.99 8.19
CA LYS A 105 7.46 -7.51 6.97
C LYS A 105 6.47 -6.50 6.40
N ARG A 106 5.58 -5.96 7.23
CA ARG A 106 4.56 -5.00 6.79
C ARG A 106 5.17 -3.74 6.16
N SER A 107 6.24 -3.18 6.74
CA SER A 107 6.92 -1.99 6.23
C SER A 107 7.65 -2.29 4.92
N VAL A 108 8.34 -3.42 4.82
CA VAL A 108 9.04 -3.87 3.60
C VAL A 108 8.06 -4.13 2.47
N PHE A 109 6.94 -4.82 2.70
CA PHE A 109 5.94 -5.06 1.66
C PHE A 109 5.28 -3.76 1.19
N ARG A 110 5.02 -2.80 2.09
CA ARG A 110 4.53 -1.47 1.70
C ARG A 110 5.56 -0.72 0.85
N ALA A 111 6.83 -0.76 1.23
CA ALA A 111 7.91 -0.16 0.46
C ALA A 111 8.05 -0.82 -0.92
N LEU A 112 8.00 -2.15 -0.98
CA LEU A 112 8.09 -2.91 -2.23
C LEU A 112 6.94 -2.59 -3.20
N THR A 113 5.70 -2.47 -2.70
CA THR A 113 4.57 -2.10 -3.55
C THR A 113 4.72 -0.69 -4.11
N ARG A 114 5.19 0.28 -3.30
CA ARG A 114 5.48 1.64 -3.77
C ARG A 114 6.60 1.65 -4.80
N LEU A 115 7.69 0.93 -4.53
CA LEU A 115 8.82 0.78 -5.45
C LEU A 115 8.38 0.14 -6.78
N ARG A 116 7.54 -0.89 -6.71
CA ARG A 116 6.99 -1.54 -7.89
C ARG A 116 6.17 -0.57 -8.74
N GLY A 117 5.29 0.22 -8.12
CA GLY A 117 4.54 1.25 -8.83
C GLY A 117 5.46 2.30 -9.48
N ALA A 118 6.45 2.79 -8.73
CA ALA A 118 7.43 3.75 -9.25
C ALA A 118 8.28 3.18 -10.39
N ALA A 119 8.70 1.92 -10.30
CA ALA A 119 9.50 1.25 -11.33
C ALA A 119 8.70 1.05 -12.62
N LEU A 120 7.47 0.53 -12.54
CA LEU A 120 6.59 0.38 -13.70
C LEU A 120 6.36 1.73 -14.40
N GLN A 121 6.04 2.77 -13.63
CA GLN A 121 5.89 4.12 -14.17
C GLN A 121 7.15 4.65 -14.86
N SER A 122 8.34 4.33 -14.33
CA SER A 122 9.61 4.72 -14.95
C SER A 122 9.87 4.01 -16.27
N PHE A 123 9.54 2.72 -16.36
CA PHE A 123 9.69 1.94 -17.59
C PHE A 123 8.70 2.37 -18.67
N ASP A 124 7.44 2.60 -18.29
CA ASP A 124 6.41 3.11 -19.21
C ASP A 124 6.76 4.53 -19.70
N GLY A 125 7.35 5.36 -18.84
CA GLY A 125 7.85 6.67 -19.21
C GLY A 125 8.97 6.60 -20.27
N ILE A 126 9.94 5.71 -20.08
CA ILE A 126 11.04 5.51 -21.05
C ILE A 126 10.47 5.01 -22.39
N ALA A 127 9.61 4.00 -22.39
CA ALA A 127 9.02 3.47 -23.61
C ALA A 127 8.25 4.55 -24.39
N LYS A 128 7.42 5.34 -23.71
CA LYS A 128 6.65 6.42 -24.35
C LYS A 128 7.54 7.52 -24.95
N THR A 129 8.64 7.87 -24.27
CA THR A 129 9.59 8.84 -24.82
C THR A 129 10.36 8.30 -26.02
N GLN A 130 10.74 7.02 -26.00
CA GLN A 130 11.39 6.36 -27.13
C GLN A 130 10.47 6.29 -28.35
N GLU A 131 9.22 5.88 -28.16
CA GLU A 131 8.20 5.84 -29.21
C GLU A 131 7.97 7.25 -29.79
N SER A 132 7.76 8.25 -28.93
CA SER A 132 7.60 9.64 -29.37
C SER A 132 8.82 10.18 -30.14
N ASN A 133 10.04 9.79 -29.75
CA ASN A 133 11.26 10.20 -30.47
C ASN A 133 11.32 9.56 -31.86
N ILE A 134 10.91 8.30 -31.99
CA ILE A 134 10.86 7.60 -33.28
C ILE A 134 9.77 8.21 -34.17
N ASP A 135 8.58 8.48 -33.61
CA ASP A 135 7.46 9.06 -34.36
C ASP A 135 7.80 10.45 -34.89
N THR A 136 8.37 11.30 -34.05
CA THR A 136 8.79 12.66 -34.45
C THR A 136 9.92 12.62 -35.47
N TYR A 137 10.88 11.70 -35.34
CA TYR A 137 11.94 11.52 -36.34
C TYR A 137 11.37 11.03 -37.68
N THR A 138 10.43 10.09 -37.66
CA THR A 138 9.82 9.54 -38.87
C THR A 138 9.04 10.60 -39.64
N GLN A 139 8.32 11.48 -38.94
CA GLN A 139 7.59 12.58 -39.58
C GLN A 139 8.51 13.64 -40.19
N ASN A 140 9.60 13.96 -39.49
CA ASN A 140 10.51 15.04 -39.91
C ASN A 140 11.63 14.59 -40.85
N SER A 141 11.91 13.28 -40.93
CA SER A 141 13.04 12.73 -41.68
C SER A 141 12.57 11.82 -42.82
N SER A 142 12.25 12.43 -43.95
CA SER A 142 12.00 11.68 -45.18
C SER A 142 13.31 11.21 -45.80
N TYR A 143 13.45 9.90 -46.03
CA TYR A 143 14.63 9.34 -46.71
C TYR A 143 14.84 9.96 -48.10
N ARG A 144 13.74 10.27 -48.79
CA ARG A 144 13.75 10.81 -50.16
C ARG A 144 14.24 12.25 -50.24
N GLU A 145 14.15 13.02 -49.15
CA GLU A 145 14.67 14.39 -49.11
C GLU A 145 16.19 14.41 -49.02
N ARG A 146 16.77 13.52 -48.20
CA ARG A 146 18.23 13.37 -48.09
C ARG A 146 18.85 12.59 -49.25
N HIS A 147 18.07 11.68 -49.85
CA HIS A 147 18.50 10.84 -50.95
C HIS A 147 17.50 11.00 -52.11
N PRO A 148 17.64 12.07 -52.92
CA PRO A 148 16.78 12.26 -54.06
C PRO A 148 16.98 11.11 -55.06
N VAL A 149 15.89 10.50 -55.49
CA VAL A 149 15.93 9.48 -56.55
C VAL A 149 16.21 10.19 -57.86
N LYS A 150 17.37 9.93 -58.44
CA LYS A 150 17.72 10.42 -59.76
C LYS A 150 17.19 9.43 -60.80
N HIS A 151 16.35 9.92 -61.70
CA HIS A 151 15.88 9.11 -62.81
C HIS A 151 17.01 8.98 -63.83
N LEU A 152 17.39 7.75 -64.20
CA LEU A 152 18.40 7.45 -65.23
C LEU A 152 18.13 8.23 -66.53
N ALA A 153 16.86 8.36 -66.91
CA ALA A 153 16.41 9.15 -68.06
C ALA A 153 16.73 10.66 -67.97
N SER A 154 16.95 11.21 -66.78
CA SER A 154 17.38 12.59 -66.58
C SER A 154 18.90 12.73 -66.58
N GLU A 155 19.64 11.67 -66.26
CA GLU A 155 21.11 11.67 -66.24
C GLU A 155 21.71 11.31 -67.61
N GLU A 156 21.03 10.46 -68.37
CA GLU A 156 21.44 9.96 -69.70
C GLU A 156 20.82 10.76 -70.86
N GLN A 157 20.10 11.85 -70.55
CA GLN A 157 19.38 12.65 -71.55
C GLN A 157 20.33 13.32 -72.56
N ASP A 158 21.55 13.65 -72.13
CA ASP A 158 22.58 14.25 -72.99
C ASP A 158 23.53 13.18 -73.55
N VAL A 159 23.11 12.60 -74.68
CA VAL A 159 23.86 11.57 -75.43
C VAL A 159 25.26 12.03 -75.79
N SER A 160 25.48 13.33 -76.05
CA SER A 160 26.78 13.84 -76.45
C SER A 160 27.84 13.73 -75.35
N LYS A 161 27.41 13.80 -74.08
CA LYS A 161 28.29 13.79 -72.91
C LYS A 161 28.73 12.39 -72.49
N TRP A 162 27.86 11.38 -72.62
CA TRP A 162 28.15 10.02 -72.14
C TRP A 162 28.48 9.03 -73.26
N ALA A 163 27.98 9.25 -74.49
CA ALA A 163 28.28 8.35 -75.61
C ALA A 163 29.66 8.62 -76.24
N PHE A 164 30.16 9.86 -76.19
CA PHE A 164 31.44 10.25 -76.78
C PHE A 164 32.24 11.21 -75.87
N PRO A 165 32.96 10.71 -74.85
CA PRO A 165 33.83 11.55 -74.02
C PRO A 165 34.95 12.16 -74.87
N THR A 166 35.12 13.49 -74.81
CA THR A 166 36.11 14.25 -75.60
C THR A 166 37.57 13.97 -75.22
N ASN A 167 37.81 13.13 -74.22
CA ASN A 167 39.11 12.70 -73.72
C ASN A 167 39.41 11.20 -74.00
N ALA A 168 38.64 10.56 -74.89
CA ALA A 168 38.90 9.22 -75.39
C ALA A 168 39.61 9.31 -76.77
N ASP A 169 40.89 9.69 -76.75
CA ASP A 169 41.84 9.40 -77.85
C ASP A 169 42.54 8.06 -77.58
#